data_AF-A0A2T2X1Q3-F1
#
_entry.id   AF-A0A2T2X1Q3-F1
#
_cell.length_a   1.000
_cell.length_b   1.000
_cell.length_c   1.000
_cell.angle_alpha   90.00
_cell.angle_beta   90.00
_cell.angle_gamma   90.00
#
_symmetry.space_group_name_H-M   'P 1'
#
loop_
_entity.id
_entity.type
_entity.pdbx_description
1 polymer ?
#
loop_
_entity_poly.entity_id
_entity_poly.type
_entity_poly.pdbx_seq_one_letter_code
_entity_poly.pdbx_strand_id
1 'polypeptide(L)' 'MREEAEQIILDRISKLKRELDRIYASTLDIYNRDLMAVSHEVDQLLVRYLRRQPLVAEQAERMAGD' A
#
# COMPACT_ATOMS: atom_id res chain seq x y z
N MET A 1 -7.40 -14.95 -11.36
CA MET A 1 -6.04 -15.16 -10.80
C MET A 1 -5.26 -13.88 -10.51
N ARG A 2 -5.04 -12.93 -11.45
CA ARG A 2 -4.30 -11.67 -11.15
C ARG A 2 -5.09 -10.73 -10.23
N GLU A 3 -6.35 -10.48 -10.56
CA GLU A 3 -7.25 -9.58 -9.80
C GLU A 3 -7.51 -10.06 -8.36
N GLU A 4 -7.64 -11.38 -8.15
CA GLU A 4 -7.82 -11.97 -6.81
C GLU A 4 -6.61 -11.72 -5.91
N ALA A 5 -5.39 -11.86 -6.45
CA ALA A 5 -4.16 -11.62 -5.71
C ALA A 5 -3.96 -10.12 -5.37
N GLU A 6 -4.49 -9.23 -6.20
CA GLU A 6 -4.49 -7.78 -5.96
C GLU A 6 -5.50 -7.40 -4.87
N GLN A 7 -6.71 -7.97 -4.94
CA GLN A 7 -7.74 -7.75 -3.94
C GLN A 7 -7.31 -8.23 -2.55
N ILE A 8 -6.57 -9.34 -2.47
CA ILE A 8 -5.99 -9.85 -1.22
C ILE A 8 -5.01 -8.84 -0.60
N ILE A 9 -4.16 -8.20 -1.41
CA ILE A 9 -3.20 -7.22 -0.90
C ILE A 9 -3.91 -5.97 -0.39
N LEU A 10 -4.91 -5.46 -1.13
CA LEU A 10 -5.68 -4.29 -0.72
C LEU A 10 -6.49 -4.53 0.55
N ASP A 11 -7.09 -5.71 0.70
CA ASP A 11 -7.79 -6.12 1.92
C ASP A 11 -6.83 -6.17 3.12
N ARG A 12 -5.64 -6.75 2.93
CA ARG A 12 -4.60 -6.78 3.97
C ARG A 12 -4.16 -5.38 4.39
N ILE A 13 -3.89 -4.49 3.43
CA ILE A 13 -3.54 -3.08 3.71
C ILE A 13 -4.65 -2.40 4.52
N SER A 14 -5.91 -2.63 4.14
CA SER A 14 -7.07 -2.02 4.82
C SER A 14 -7.19 -2.47 6.28
N LYS A 15 -6.89 -3.75 6.57
CA LYS A 15 -6.86 -4.28 7.94
C LYS A 15 -5.73 -3.68 8.76
N LEU A 16 -4.52 -3.60 8.19
CA LEU A 16 -3.35 -3.03 8.87
C LEU A 16 -3.52 -1.53 9.16
N LYS A 17 -4.20 -0.77 8.29
CA LYS A 17 -4.54 0.64 8.57
C LYS A 17 -5.41 0.80 9.82
N ARG A 18 -6.42 -0.06 10.00
CA ARG A 18 -7.25 -0.04 11.22
C ARG A 18 -6.44 -0.42 12.46
N GLU A 19 -5.42 -1.26 12.29
CA GLU A 19 -4.52 -1.64 13.38
C GLU A 19 -3.59 -0.49 13.76
N LEU A 20 -3.06 0.27 12.79
CA LEU A 20 -2.34 1.52 13.05
C LEU A 20 -3.19 2.51 13.85
N ASP A 21 -4.44 2.76 13.40
CA ASP A 21 -5.36 3.67 14.09
C ASP A 21 -5.63 3.21 15.53
N ARG A 22 -5.79 1.90 15.74
CA ARG A 22 -6.01 1.32 17.07
C ARG A 22 -4.78 1.50 17.98
N ILE A 23 -3.59 1.18 17.48
CA ILE A 23 -2.35 1.31 18.27
C ILE A 23 -2.16 2.78 18.63
N TYR A 24 -2.25 3.68 17.65
CA TYR A 24 -2.10 5.11 17.87
C TYR A 24 -3.12 5.65 18.89
N ALA A 25 -4.40 5.26 18.78
CA ALA A 25 -5.41 5.69 19.74
C ALA A 25 -5.14 5.18 21.17
N SER A 26 -4.48 4.02 21.31
CA SER A 26 -4.15 3.44 22.61
C SER A 26 -2.87 3.97 23.24
N THR A 27 -1.89 4.37 22.43
CA THR A 27 -0.57 4.79 22.88
C THR A 27 -0.38 6.31 22.85
N LEU A 28 -1.09 6.99 21.94
CA LEU A 28 -0.88 8.39 21.54
C LEU A 28 0.59 8.67 21.14
N ASP A 29 1.32 7.64 20.72
CA ASP A 29 2.72 7.69 20.39
C ASP A 29 2.96 7.21 18.96
N ILE A 30 3.38 8.14 18.10
CA ILE A 30 3.71 7.86 16.70
C ILE A 30 5.04 7.11 16.54
N TYR A 31 5.87 7.05 17.58
CA TYR A 31 7.12 6.29 17.59
C TYR A 31 6.98 4.94 18.28
N ASN A 32 5.75 4.57 18.67
CA ASN A 32 5.49 3.28 19.28
C ASN A 32 6.00 2.16 18.36
N ARG A 33 6.74 1.22 18.94
CA ARG A 33 7.40 0.16 18.18
C ARG A 33 6.43 -0.69 17.36
N ASP A 34 5.25 -0.98 17.89
CA ASP A 34 4.25 -1.80 17.20
C ASP A 34 3.61 -1.01 16.06
N LEU A 35 3.36 0.28 16.28
CA LEU A 35 2.89 1.19 15.22
C LEU A 35 3.90 1.27 14.07
N MET A 36 5.18 1.43 14.37
CA MET A 36 6.25 1.44 13.37
C MET A 36 6.35 0.11 12.60
N ALA A 37 6.20 -1.01 13.29
CA ALA A 37 6.22 -2.34 12.67
C ALA A 37 5.05 -2.54 11.69
N VAL A 38 3.83 -2.18 12.11
CA VAL A 38 2.64 -2.27 11.25
C VAL A 38 2.74 -1.30 10.06
N SER A 39 3.27 -0.09 10.27
CA SER A 39 3.49 0.88 9.19
C SER A 39 4.45 0.32 8.14
N HIS A 40 5.52 -0.34 8.58
CA HIS A 40 6.46 -0.98 7.67
C HIS A 40 5.84 -2.11 6.84
N GLU A 41 4.96 -2.92 7.43
CA GLU A 41 4.24 -3.97 6.69
C GLU A 41 3.31 -3.35 5.63
N VAL A 42 2.62 -2.25 5.95
CA VAL A 42 1.78 -1.51 5.00
C VAL A 42 2.62 -1.01 3.81
N ASP A 43 3.78 -0.42 4.08
CA ASP A 43 4.67 0.08 3.02
C ASP A 43 5.15 -1.03 2.10
N GLN A 44 5.55 -2.18 2.64
CA GLN A 44 5.98 -3.33 1.85
C GLN A 44 4.86 -3.85 0.94
N LEU A 45 3.63 -3.93 1.46
CA LEU A 45 2.47 -4.38 0.70
C LEU A 45 2.07 -3.39 -0.38
N LEU A 46 2.13 -2.08 -0.10
CA LEU A 46 1.89 -1.02 -1.07
C LEU A 46 2.91 -1.06 -2.20
N VAL A 47 4.20 -1.17 -1.89
CA VAL A 47 5.26 -1.32 -2.91
C VAL A 47 5.00 -2.56 -3.77
N ARG A 48 4.65 -3.69 -3.15
CA ARG A 48 4.31 -4.92 -3.88
C ARG A 48 3.11 -4.75 -4.80
N TYR A 49 2.09 -4.01 -4.35
CA TYR A 49 0.91 -3.70 -5.15
C TYR A 49 1.26 -2.78 -6.34
N LEU A 50 1.97 -1.68 -6.08
CA LEU A 50 2.34 -0.70 -7.10
C LEU A 50 3.27 -1.28 -8.16
N ARG A 51 4.21 -2.16 -7.80
CA ARG A 51 5.06 -2.87 -8.77
C ARG A 51 4.28 -3.77 -9.73
N ARG A 52 3.09 -4.21 -9.33
CA ARG A 52 2.20 -5.04 -10.16
C ARG A 52 1.26 -4.19 -11.00
N GLN A 53 1.13 -2.90 -10.69
CA GLN A 53 0.41 -1.97 -11.53
C GLN A 53 1.33 -1.52 -12.68
N PRO A 54 0.84 -1.44 -13.92
CA PRO A 54 1.57 -0.74 -14.97
C PRO A 54 1.68 0.73 -14.55
N LEU A 55 2.83 1.09 -13.98
CA LEU A 55 3.19 2.48 -13.74
C LEU A 55 3.40 3.10 -15.12
N VAL A 56 2.53 4.06 -15.48
CA VAL A 56 2.41 4.76 -16.78
C VAL A 56 1.31 4.18 -17.68
N ALA A 57 0.20 4.93 -17.75
CA ALA A 57 -0.74 4.86 -18.87
C ALA A 57 0.02 5.17 -20.17
N GLU A 58 -0.27 4.45 -21.24
CA GLU A 58 0.20 4.65 -22.62
C GLU A 58 -0.15 6.06 -23.16
N GLN A 59 0.40 7.13 -22.60
CA GLN A 59 0.24 8.51 -23.08
C GLN A 59 1.57 9.14 -23.51
N ALA A 60 2.69 8.42 -23.47
CA ALA A 60 3.98 8.92 -23.93
C ALA A 60 4.30 8.62 -25.41
N GLU A 61 3.56 7.72 -26.08
CA GLU A 61 3.85 7.36 -27.49
C GLU A 61 3.08 8.18 -28.54
N ARG A 62 2.16 9.09 -28.14
CA ARG A 62 1.41 9.94 -29.09
C ARG A 62 2.02 11.32 -29.35
N MET A 63 3.19 11.63 -28.79
CA MET A 63 3.87 12.92 -29.01
C MET A 63 5.25 12.81 -29.70
N ALA A 64 5.59 11.63 -30.21
CA ALA A 64 6.80 11.41 -31.02
C ALA A 64 6.49 11.22 -32.52
N GLY A 65 5.25 11.50 -32.93
CA GLY A 65 4.75 11.26 -34.28
C GLY A 65 3.92 12.40 -34.87
N ASP A 66 4.15 13.63 -34.40
CA ASP A 66 3.67 14.87 -35.03
C ASP A 66 4.79 15.91 -35.04
#